data_AF-A0A9J6CKE2-F1
#
_entry.id   AF-A0A9J6CKE2-F1
#
_cell.length_a   1.000
_cell.length_b   1.000
_cell.length_c   1.000
_cell.angle_alpha   90.00
_cell.angle_beta   90.00
_cell.angle_gamma   90.00
#
_symmetry.space_group_name_H-M   'P 1'
#
loop_
_entity.id
_entity.type
_entity.pdbx_description
1 polymer ?
#
loop_
_entity_poly.entity_id
_entity_poly.type
_entity_poly.pdbx_seq_one_letter_code
_entity_poly.pdbx_strand_id
1 'polypeptide(L)'
;MHQQFLNNATSSLYSLSSDELREIFGDDDKLDQRIDEILKSLENEKDVIITENRTLAESNLEKEPLLIEARSRINDLTEEFRNLSENVQLKLTQIKSKASTTDPESVLARLQALAAESEEQSEKIADELFENNLSTEEFLEQFKASRTIMHLRKLKAEKMQELLRRGAHRNTQPGMNNNFPTTGFYQNTPYPNSMPGFPMPMMPRPSF
;
A
#
# COMPACT_ATOMS: atom_id res chain seq x y z
N MET A 1 -1.61 29.12 -42.02
CA MET A 1 -2.46 30.32 -41.83
C MET A 1 -2.46 31.22 -43.06
N HIS A 2 -1.34 31.82 -43.50
CA HIS A 2 -1.32 32.74 -44.67
C HIS A 2 -1.94 32.21 -45.97
N GLN A 3 -1.84 30.91 -46.24
CA GLN A 3 -2.35 30.30 -47.46
C GLN A 3 -3.88 30.20 -47.50
N GLN A 4 -4.55 30.08 -46.34
CA GLN A 4 -6.02 30.12 -46.27
C GLN A 4 -6.55 31.53 -46.49
N PHE A 5 -5.83 32.55 -46.05
CA PHE A 5 -6.19 33.96 -46.30
C PHE A 5 -6.02 34.34 -47.76
N LEU A 6 -4.92 33.92 -48.40
CA LEU A 6 -4.73 34.09 -49.84
C LEU A 6 -5.80 33.33 -50.63
N ASN A 7 -6.21 32.15 -50.18
CA ASN A 7 -7.30 31.40 -50.82
C ASN A 7 -8.67 32.08 -50.62
N ASN A 8 -8.92 32.70 -49.46
CA ASN A 8 -10.16 33.44 -49.22
C ASN A 8 -10.19 34.74 -50.05
N ALA A 9 -9.07 35.48 -50.10
CA ALA A 9 -8.91 36.67 -50.94
C ALA A 9 -9.08 36.35 -52.43
N THR A 10 -8.43 35.30 -52.92
CA THR A 10 -8.57 34.88 -54.33
C THR A 10 -9.98 34.35 -54.62
N SER A 11 -10.60 33.58 -53.71
CA SER A 11 -11.99 33.13 -53.88
C SER A 11 -12.98 34.29 -53.92
N SER A 12 -12.76 35.32 -53.10
CA SER A 12 -13.55 36.54 -53.09
C SER A 12 -13.35 37.37 -54.36
N LEU A 13 -12.24 37.22 -55.09
CA LEU A 13 -11.98 37.89 -56.37
C LEU A 13 -12.52 37.09 -57.57
N TYR A 14 -12.51 35.76 -57.48
CA TYR A 14 -13.04 34.87 -58.53
C TYR A 14 -14.58 34.91 -58.65
N SER A 15 -15.28 35.41 -57.63
CA SER A 15 -16.75 35.54 -57.65
C SER A 15 -17.27 36.81 -58.34
N LEU A 16 -16.38 37.75 -58.72
CA LEU A 16 -16.78 39.01 -59.39
C LEU A 16 -16.73 38.91 -60.91
N SER A 17 -17.52 39.76 -61.56
CA SER A 17 -17.55 39.90 -63.02
C SER A 17 -16.34 40.69 -63.55
N SER A 18 -16.03 40.53 -64.83
CA SER A 18 -14.88 41.18 -65.49
C SER A 18 -14.92 42.72 -65.43
N ASP A 19 -16.12 43.30 -65.40
CA ASP A 19 -16.32 44.75 -65.30
C ASP A 19 -16.07 45.25 -63.87
N GLU A 20 -16.49 44.50 -62.85
CA GLU A 20 -16.23 44.81 -61.43
C GLU A 20 -14.75 44.66 -61.07
N LEU A 21 -14.05 43.65 -61.62
CA LEU A 21 -12.59 43.53 -61.45
C LEU A 21 -11.83 44.71 -62.07
N ARG A 22 -12.29 45.22 -63.22
CA ARG A 22 -11.70 46.39 -63.87
C ARG A 22 -11.93 47.67 -63.07
N GLU A 23 -13.08 47.78 -62.42
CA GLU A 23 -13.41 48.89 -61.53
C GLU A 23 -12.56 48.87 -60.26
N ILE A 24 -12.38 47.71 -59.64
CA ILE A 24 -11.52 47.54 -58.45
C ILE A 24 -10.03 47.74 -58.81
N PHE A 25 -9.59 47.34 -60.00
CA PHE A 25 -8.22 47.57 -60.45
C PHE A 25 -7.91 49.03 -60.79
N GLY A 26 -8.95 49.83 -61.08
CA GLY A 26 -8.82 51.26 -61.40
C GLY A 26 -8.98 52.20 -60.20
N ASP A 27 -9.29 51.66 -59.02
CA ASP A 27 -9.68 52.42 -57.82
C ASP A 27 -9.07 51.77 -56.57
N ASP A 28 -7.91 52.28 -56.15
CA ASP A 28 -7.13 51.76 -55.01
C ASP A 28 -7.95 51.81 -53.70
N ASP A 29 -8.88 52.76 -53.53
CA ASP A 29 -9.72 52.87 -52.33
C ASP A 29 -10.69 51.66 -52.20
N LYS A 30 -11.18 51.13 -53.33
CA LYS A 30 -12.04 49.94 -53.34
C LYS A 30 -11.25 48.66 -53.07
N LEU A 31 -9.99 48.61 -53.50
CA LEU A 31 -9.08 47.52 -53.19
C LEU A 31 -8.80 47.49 -51.67
N ASP A 32 -8.49 48.65 -51.09
CA ASP A 32 -8.24 48.79 -49.65
C ASP A 32 -9.47 48.41 -48.82
N GLN A 33 -10.67 48.81 -49.24
CA GLN A 33 -11.92 48.40 -48.57
C GLN A 33 -12.11 46.88 -48.53
N ARG A 34 -11.70 46.15 -49.58
CA ARG A 34 -11.76 44.68 -49.62
C ARG A 34 -10.70 44.03 -48.73
N ILE A 35 -9.51 44.62 -48.67
CA ILE A 35 -8.47 44.17 -47.74
C ILE A 35 -8.95 44.36 -46.30
N ASP A 36 -9.58 45.48 -45.99
CA ASP A 36 -10.17 45.77 -44.66
C ASP A 36 -11.27 44.77 -44.28
N GLU A 37 -12.12 44.33 -45.22
CA GLU A 37 -13.11 43.28 -44.95
C GLU A 37 -12.47 41.93 -44.57
N ILE A 38 -11.38 41.55 -45.26
CA ILE A 38 -10.64 40.32 -44.94
C ILE A 38 -9.91 40.45 -43.59
N LEU A 39 -9.29 41.60 -43.33
CA LEU A 39 -8.63 41.90 -42.06
C LEU A 39 -9.64 41.90 -40.90
N LYS A 40 -10.86 42.40 -41.11
CA LYS A 40 -11.93 42.37 -40.12
C LYS A 40 -12.40 40.95 -39.80
N SER A 41 -12.49 40.08 -40.82
CA SER A 41 -12.77 38.65 -40.59
C SER A 41 -11.67 37.99 -39.75
N LEU A 42 -10.41 38.35 -39.99
CA LEU A 42 -9.26 37.85 -39.23
C LEU A 42 -9.27 38.37 -37.79
N GLU A 43 -9.63 39.64 -37.59
CA GLU A 43 -9.76 40.23 -36.27
C GLU A 43 -10.87 39.56 -35.46
N ASN A 44 -12.00 39.25 -36.09
CA ASN A 44 -13.07 38.46 -35.46
C ASN A 44 -12.60 37.05 -35.08
N GLU A 45 -11.87 36.34 -35.95
CA GLU A 45 -11.34 35.01 -35.64
C GLU A 45 -10.34 35.06 -34.48
N LYS A 46 -9.46 36.06 -34.48
CA LYS A 46 -8.54 36.32 -33.38
C LYS A 46 -9.30 36.57 -32.08
N ASP A 47 -10.35 37.38 -32.09
CA ASP A 47 -11.15 37.68 -30.91
C ASP A 47 -11.89 36.45 -30.38
N VAL A 48 -12.39 35.59 -31.27
CA VAL A 48 -12.98 34.30 -30.90
C VAL A 48 -11.95 33.41 -30.20
N ILE A 49 -10.75 33.25 -30.77
CA ILE A 49 -9.68 32.43 -30.19
C ILE A 49 -9.21 33.00 -28.85
N ILE A 50 -9.06 34.33 -28.74
CA ILE A 50 -8.69 34.98 -27.48
C ILE A 50 -9.75 34.73 -26.42
N THR A 51 -11.03 34.84 -26.78
CA THR A 51 -12.14 34.60 -25.86
C THR A 51 -12.18 33.14 -25.42
N GLU A 52 -12.01 32.20 -26.35
CA GLU A 52 -11.94 30.77 -26.03
C GLU A 52 -10.73 30.42 -25.15
N ASN A 53 -9.55 30.94 -25.48
CA ASN A 53 -8.36 30.73 -24.66
C ASN A 53 -8.55 31.30 -23.25
N ARG A 54 -9.18 32.47 -23.14
CA ARG A 54 -9.49 33.10 -21.87
C ARG A 54 -10.45 32.25 -21.03
N THR A 55 -11.56 31.78 -21.60
CA THR A 55 -12.52 30.94 -20.86
C THR A 55 -11.90 29.61 -20.43
N LEU A 56 -11.06 29.01 -21.27
CA LEU A 56 -10.29 27.81 -20.92
C LEU A 56 -9.29 28.08 -19.80
N ALA A 57 -8.56 29.20 -19.85
CA ALA A 57 -7.63 29.60 -18.81
C ALA A 57 -8.36 29.85 -17.49
N GLU A 58 -9.48 30.56 -17.50
CA GLU A 58 -10.34 30.81 -16.34
C GLU A 58 -10.84 29.48 -15.75
N SER A 59 -11.36 28.55 -16.57
CA SER A 59 -11.79 27.22 -16.10
C SER A 59 -10.65 26.37 -15.54
N ASN A 60 -9.44 26.49 -16.08
CA ASN A 60 -8.27 25.78 -15.56
C ASN A 60 -7.82 26.35 -14.21
N LEU A 61 -7.85 27.68 -14.06
CA LEU A 61 -7.55 28.36 -12.79
C LEU A 61 -8.58 28.01 -11.71
N GLU A 62 -9.85 27.84 -12.07
CA GLU A 62 -10.88 27.39 -11.12
C GLU A 62 -10.68 25.95 -10.62
N LYS A 63 -10.05 25.09 -11.41
CA LYS A 63 -9.79 23.68 -11.04
C LYS A 63 -8.54 23.53 -10.18
N GLU A 64 -7.60 24.46 -10.27
CA GLU A 64 -6.37 24.46 -9.48
C GLU A 64 -6.62 24.33 -7.95
N PRO A 65 -7.47 25.14 -7.29
CA PRO A 65 -7.72 25.01 -5.86
C PRO A 65 -8.33 23.66 -5.48
N LEU A 66 -9.25 23.12 -6.29
CA LEU A 66 -9.85 21.80 -6.06
C LEU A 66 -8.80 20.69 -6.15
N LEU A 67 -7.86 20.81 -7.09
CA LEU A 67 -6.77 19.85 -7.24
C LEU A 67 -5.78 19.93 -6.09
N ILE A 68 -5.48 21.14 -5.59
CA ILE A 68 -4.64 21.35 -4.41
C ILE A 68 -5.30 20.76 -3.17
N GLU A 69 -6.59 21.01 -2.95
CA GLU A 69 -7.34 20.45 -1.82
C GLU A 69 -7.38 18.91 -1.88
N ALA A 70 -7.68 18.33 -3.05
CA ALA A 70 -7.69 16.88 -3.23
C ALA A 70 -6.30 16.27 -2.97
N ARG A 71 -5.22 16.91 -3.43
CA ARG A 71 -3.85 16.49 -3.13
C ARG A 71 -3.53 16.57 -1.65
N SER A 72 -3.92 17.66 -0.98
CA SER A 72 -3.76 17.81 0.47
C SER A 72 -4.45 16.66 1.20
N ARG A 73 -5.72 16.40 0.87
CA ARG A 73 -6.50 15.31 1.47
C ARG A 73 -5.88 13.94 1.26
N ILE A 74 -5.33 13.67 0.07
CA ILE A 74 -4.61 12.43 -0.20
C ILE A 74 -3.34 12.33 0.65
N ASN A 75 -2.60 13.42 0.80
CA ASN A 75 -1.41 13.45 1.65
C ASN A 75 -1.78 13.17 3.11
N ASP A 76 -2.81 13.84 3.63
CA ASP A 76 -3.29 13.66 5.01
C ASP A 76 -3.71 12.20 5.25
N LEU A 77 -4.51 11.61 4.36
CA LEU A 77 -4.92 10.20 4.43
C LEU A 77 -3.74 9.23 4.32
N THR A 78 -2.74 9.57 3.50
CA THR A 78 -1.54 8.73 3.36
C THR A 78 -0.69 8.78 4.62
N GLU A 79 -0.60 9.94 5.27
CA GLU A 79 0.07 10.10 6.55
C GLU A 79 -0.66 9.35 7.67
N GLU A 80 -1.99 9.48 7.76
CA GLU A 80 -2.81 8.70 8.70
C GLU A 80 -2.64 7.20 8.48
N PHE A 81 -2.69 6.74 7.22
CA PHE A 81 -2.48 5.34 6.89
C PHE A 81 -1.08 4.87 7.30
N ARG A 82 -0.04 5.67 7.03
CA ARG A 82 1.34 5.35 7.42
C ARG A 82 1.46 5.22 8.94
N ASN A 83 0.91 6.18 9.67
CA ASN A 83 0.90 6.17 11.14
C ASN A 83 0.15 4.95 11.68
N LEU A 84 -1.00 4.61 11.12
CA LEU A 84 -1.79 3.46 11.54
C LEU A 84 -1.06 2.14 11.22
N SER A 85 -0.47 2.05 10.03
CA SER A 85 0.33 0.90 9.61
C SER A 85 1.53 0.68 10.53
N GLU A 86 2.25 1.74 10.89
CA GLU A 86 3.37 1.67 11.84
C GLU A 86 2.88 1.21 13.22
N ASN A 87 1.77 1.77 13.71
CA ASN A 87 1.16 1.36 14.98
C ASN A 87 0.75 -0.12 14.98
N VAL A 88 0.16 -0.61 13.89
CA VAL A 88 -0.20 -2.03 13.73
C VAL A 88 1.06 -2.89 13.72
N GLN A 89 2.10 -2.48 13.00
CA GLN A 89 3.37 -3.21 12.95
C GLN A 89 4.04 -3.27 14.32
N LEU A 90 4.05 -2.16 15.08
CA LEU A 90 4.55 -2.12 16.45
C LEU A 90 3.77 -3.04 17.39
N LYS A 91 2.43 -3.04 17.31
CA LYS A 91 1.60 -3.97 18.09
C LYS A 91 1.88 -5.42 17.71
N LEU A 92 2.07 -5.70 16.42
CA LEU A 92 2.36 -7.05 15.93
C LEU A 92 3.75 -7.53 16.37
N THR A 93 4.77 -6.68 16.38
CA THR A 93 6.09 -7.04 16.93
C THR A 93 6.04 -7.25 18.44
N GLN A 94 5.28 -6.44 19.18
CA GLN A 94 5.05 -6.65 20.62
C GLN A 94 4.29 -7.96 20.92
N ILE A 95 3.30 -8.31 20.10
CA ILE A 95 2.59 -9.59 20.25
C ILE A 95 3.55 -10.73 19.93
N LYS A 96 4.33 -10.65 18.84
CA LYS A 96 5.31 -11.69 18.48
C LYS A 96 6.39 -11.87 19.56
N SER A 97 6.90 -10.80 20.16
CA SER A 97 7.91 -10.90 21.22
C SER A 97 7.32 -11.50 22.50
N LYS A 98 6.10 -11.12 22.89
CA LYS A 98 5.41 -11.76 24.02
C LYS A 98 5.13 -13.22 23.71
N ALA A 99 4.57 -13.51 22.53
CA ALA A 99 4.27 -14.87 22.08
C ALA A 99 5.52 -15.76 22.06
N SER A 100 6.70 -15.27 21.63
CA SER A 100 7.92 -16.06 21.68
C SER A 100 8.42 -16.33 23.10
N THR A 101 8.23 -15.40 24.04
CA THR A 101 8.57 -15.62 25.46
C THR A 101 7.59 -16.55 26.18
N THR A 102 6.32 -16.56 25.75
CA THR A 102 5.25 -17.38 26.33
C THR A 102 4.90 -18.59 25.48
N ASP A 103 5.67 -18.86 24.43
CA ASP A 103 5.47 -20.00 23.55
C ASP A 103 5.51 -21.27 24.41
N PRO A 104 4.44 -22.07 24.43
CA PRO A 104 4.32 -23.12 25.43
C PRO A 104 5.35 -24.23 25.20
N GLU A 105 5.78 -24.49 23.97
CA GLU A 105 6.90 -25.37 23.67
C GLU A 105 8.23 -24.80 24.19
N SER A 106 8.52 -23.51 23.99
CA SER A 106 9.71 -22.85 24.56
C SER A 106 9.74 -22.90 26.10
N VAL A 107 8.58 -22.65 26.74
CA VAL A 107 8.44 -22.70 28.19
C VAL A 107 8.63 -24.13 28.72
N LEU A 108 8.11 -25.15 28.02
CA LEU A 108 8.34 -26.55 28.36
C LEU A 108 9.82 -26.91 28.28
N ALA A 109 10.51 -26.54 27.19
CA ALA A 109 11.93 -26.80 27.02
C ALA A 109 12.77 -26.16 28.14
N ARG A 110 12.46 -24.92 28.52
CA ARG A 110 13.11 -24.25 29.67
C ARG A 110 12.85 -24.98 30.97
N LEU A 111 11.63 -25.46 31.20
CA LEU A 111 11.27 -26.17 32.43
C LEU A 111 11.97 -27.54 32.52
N GLN A 112 12.16 -28.23 31.39
CA GLN A 112 12.95 -29.46 31.32
C GLN A 112 14.44 -29.19 31.62
N ALA A 113 15.01 -28.13 31.06
CA ALA A 113 16.38 -27.72 31.36
C ALA A 113 16.56 -27.40 32.85
N LEU A 114 15.65 -26.63 33.45
CA LEU A 114 15.67 -26.32 34.89
C LEU A 114 15.47 -27.56 35.77
N ALA A 115 14.75 -28.58 35.29
CA ALA A 115 14.58 -29.84 36.00
C ALA A 115 15.89 -30.65 35.97
N ALA A 116 16.53 -30.75 34.80
CA ALA A 116 17.84 -31.40 34.64
C ALA A 116 18.93 -30.71 35.46
N GLU A 117 18.97 -29.38 35.45
CA GLU A 117 19.91 -28.60 36.27
C GLU A 117 19.71 -28.87 37.78
N SER A 118 18.46 -28.92 38.25
CA SER A 118 18.20 -29.27 39.66
C SER A 118 18.50 -30.73 40.00
N GLU A 119 18.44 -31.63 39.02
CA GLU A 119 18.87 -33.02 39.19
C GLU A 119 20.39 -33.09 39.34
N GLU A 120 21.14 -32.43 38.46
CA GLU A 120 22.61 -32.32 38.56
C GLU A 120 23.03 -31.67 39.88
N GLN A 121 22.36 -30.60 40.33
CA GLN A 121 22.61 -29.98 41.63
C GLN A 121 22.38 -30.96 42.79
N SER A 122 21.32 -31.78 42.72
CA SER A 122 21.07 -32.81 43.74
C SER A 122 22.11 -33.93 43.73
N GLU A 123 22.65 -34.28 42.57
CA GLU A 123 23.74 -35.26 42.44
C GLU A 123 25.05 -34.71 43.00
N LYS A 124 25.38 -33.44 42.73
CA LYS A 124 26.55 -32.77 43.33
C LYS A 124 26.51 -32.79 44.85
N ILE A 125 25.35 -32.50 45.45
CA ILE A 125 25.17 -32.57 46.91
C ILE A 125 25.40 -34.00 47.44
N ALA A 126 25.04 -35.03 46.66
CA ALA A 126 25.30 -36.42 47.02
C ALA A 126 26.79 -36.79 46.90
N ASP A 127 27.47 -36.31 45.85
CA ASP A 127 28.90 -36.50 45.66
C ASP A 127 29.71 -35.84 46.79
N GLU A 128 29.34 -34.63 47.22
CA GLU A 128 29.97 -33.92 48.34
C GLU A 128 29.88 -34.69 49.67
N LEU A 129 28.81 -35.46 49.88
CA LEU A 129 28.70 -36.37 51.03
C LEU A 129 29.71 -37.53 50.91
N PHE A 130 29.86 -38.15 49.73
CA PHE A 130 30.81 -39.24 49.52
C PHE A 130 32.27 -38.80 49.65
N GLU A 131 32.56 -37.54 49.31
CA GLU A 131 33.88 -36.92 49.48
C GLU A 131 34.15 -36.48 50.94
N ASN A 132 33.19 -36.66 51.86
CA ASN A 132 33.21 -36.14 53.25
C ASN A 132 33.37 -34.61 53.36
N ASN A 133 32.97 -33.88 52.32
CA ASN A 133 32.99 -32.41 52.31
C ASN A 133 31.78 -31.79 53.02
N LEU A 134 30.79 -32.60 53.40
CA LEU A 134 29.52 -32.17 53.97
C LEU A 134 29.11 -33.06 55.14
N SER A 135 28.56 -32.46 56.21
CA SER A 135 28.06 -33.24 57.34
C SER A 135 26.73 -33.92 57.01
N THR A 136 26.40 -35.01 57.68
CA THR A 136 25.17 -35.77 57.40
C THR A 136 23.90 -34.94 57.61
N GLU A 137 23.88 -34.06 58.60
CA GLU A 137 22.72 -33.20 58.90
C GLU A 137 22.53 -32.13 57.80
N GLU A 138 23.61 -31.48 57.38
CA GLU A 138 23.60 -30.49 56.29
C GLU A 138 23.21 -31.15 54.95
N PHE A 139 23.65 -32.39 54.71
CA PHE A 139 23.29 -33.15 53.52
C PHE A 139 21.79 -33.40 53.49
N LEU A 140 21.22 -33.88 54.59
CA LEU A 140 19.79 -34.17 54.66
C LEU A 140 18.94 -32.92 54.40
N GLU A 141 19.34 -31.76 54.92
CA GLU A 141 18.63 -30.50 54.69
C GLU A 141 18.72 -30.06 53.21
N GLN A 142 19.93 -29.98 52.66
CA GLN A 142 20.17 -29.49 51.30
C GLN A 142 19.67 -30.46 50.23
N PHE A 143 19.93 -31.76 50.38
CA PHE A 143 19.50 -32.78 49.42
C PHE A 143 17.98 -32.89 49.36
N LYS A 144 17.30 -32.86 50.52
CA LYS A 144 15.83 -32.90 50.57
C LYS A 144 15.23 -31.66 49.91
N ALA A 145 15.77 -30.47 50.19
CA ALA A 145 15.32 -29.23 49.54
C ALA A 145 15.51 -29.29 48.02
N SER A 146 16.71 -29.69 47.56
CA SER A 146 17.05 -29.80 46.14
C SER A 146 16.19 -30.84 45.41
N ARG A 147 16.07 -32.07 45.95
CA ARG A 147 15.22 -33.12 45.36
C ARG A 147 13.74 -32.74 45.35
N THR A 148 13.25 -32.01 46.35
CA THR A 148 11.87 -31.49 46.34
C THR A 148 11.64 -30.55 45.16
N ILE A 149 12.54 -29.60 44.94
CA ILE A 149 12.46 -28.66 43.81
C ILE A 149 12.52 -29.41 42.48
N MET A 150 13.45 -30.34 42.34
CA MET A 150 13.61 -31.16 41.12
C MET A 150 12.34 -31.96 40.82
N HIS A 151 11.73 -32.64 41.81
CA HIS A 151 10.51 -33.41 41.59
C HIS A 151 9.33 -32.50 41.21
N LEU A 152 9.22 -31.32 41.83
CA LEU A 152 8.21 -30.34 41.46
C LEU A 152 8.39 -29.82 40.02
N ARG A 153 9.62 -29.53 39.59
CA ARG A 153 9.91 -29.09 38.22
C ARG A 153 9.61 -30.18 37.21
N LYS A 154 10.02 -31.42 37.49
CA LYS A 154 9.75 -32.60 36.65
C LYS A 154 8.25 -32.84 36.49
N LEU A 155 7.49 -32.83 37.60
CA LEU A 155 6.04 -32.99 37.57
C LEU A 155 5.37 -31.87 36.77
N LYS A 156 5.80 -30.61 36.94
CA LYS A 156 5.28 -29.48 36.15
C LYS A 156 5.57 -29.65 34.66
N ALA A 157 6.75 -30.14 34.28
CA ALA A 157 7.11 -30.41 32.89
C ALA A 157 6.23 -31.51 32.28
N GLU A 158 6.05 -32.62 32.99
CA GLU A 158 5.18 -33.73 32.56
C GLU A 158 3.73 -33.27 32.37
N LYS A 159 3.20 -32.46 33.31
CA LYS A 159 1.84 -31.92 33.20
C LYS A 159 1.69 -30.92 32.06
N MET A 160 2.68 -30.08 31.83
CA MET A 160 2.67 -29.16 30.70
C MET A 160 2.74 -29.89 29.35
N GLN A 161 3.58 -30.93 29.24
CA GLN A 161 3.65 -31.79 28.06
C GLN A 161 2.31 -32.52 27.82
N GLU A 162 1.65 -32.99 28.88
CA GLU A 162 0.31 -33.58 28.79
C GLU A 162 -0.73 -32.58 28.26
N LEU A 163 -0.72 -31.33 28.75
CA LEU A 163 -1.62 -30.28 28.29
C LEU A 163 -1.39 -29.94 26.81
N LEU A 164 -0.14 -29.82 26.38
CA LEU A 164 0.22 -29.58 24.97
C LEU A 164 -0.27 -30.72 24.06
N ARG A 165 -0.06 -31.98 24.46
CA ARG A 165 -0.55 -33.15 23.70
C ARG A 165 -2.07 -33.18 23.59
N ARG A 166 -2.78 -32.86 24.68
CA ARG A 166 -4.26 -32.77 24.71
C ARG A 166 -4.77 -31.62 23.84
N GLY A 167 -4.09 -30.47 23.86
CA GLY A 167 -4.40 -29.32 22.99
C GLY A 167 -4.25 -29.66 21.51
N ALA A 168 -3.16 -30.34 21.14
CA ALA A 168 -2.93 -30.79 19.77
C ALA A 168 -4.02 -31.78 19.27
N HIS A 169 -4.50 -32.67 20.14
CA HIS A 169 -5.59 -33.61 19.81
C HIS A 169 -6.98 -32.96 19.69
N ARG A 170 -7.21 -31.77 20.26
CA ARG A 170 -8.47 -31.03 20.04
C ARG A 170 -8.53 -30.36 18.65
N ASN A 171 -7.38 -30.05 18.06
CA ASN A 171 -7.30 -29.45 16.72
C ASN A 171 -7.45 -30.46 15.57
N THR A 172 -7.51 -31.76 15.85
CA THR A 172 -7.64 -32.82 14.81
C THR A 172 -9.05 -33.39 14.67
N GLN A 173 -10.07 -32.77 15.25
CA GLN A 173 -11.46 -33.12 14.94
C GLN A 173 -11.85 -32.53 13.57
N PRO A 174 -12.21 -33.34 12.55
CA PRO A 174 -12.79 -32.83 11.32
C PRO A 174 -14.25 -32.48 11.61
N GLY A 175 -14.53 -31.20 11.85
CA GLY A 175 -15.86 -30.74 12.22
C GLY A 175 -16.06 -29.26 11.93
N MET A 176 -16.74 -29.00 10.81
CA MET A 176 -17.54 -27.82 10.50
C MET A 176 -16.81 -26.51 10.15
N ASN A 177 -16.70 -26.32 8.83
CA ASN A 177 -16.91 -25.08 8.07
C ASN A 177 -17.12 -23.81 8.91
N ASN A 178 -16.01 -23.16 9.30
CA ASN A 178 -16.05 -21.77 9.75
C ASN A 178 -15.53 -20.89 8.63
N ASN A 179 -16.49 -20.29 7.92
CA ASN A 179 -16.30 -19.35 6.84
C ASN A 179 -15.80 -18.01 7.42
N PHE A 180 -14.52 -17.93 7.79
CA PHE A 180 -13.84 -16.65 7.96
C PHE A 180 -13.36 -16.17 6.59
N PRO A 181 -13.67 -14.94 6.15
CA PRO A 181 -13.17 -14.43 4.90
C PRO A 181 -11.68 -14.17 5.07
N THR A 182 -10.88 -15.11 4.58
CA THR A 182 -9.47 -14.87 4.27
C THR A 182 -9.45 -13.76 3.22
N THR A 183 -8.94 -12.59 3.60
CA THR A 183 -8.54 -11.53 2.68
C THR A 183 -7.31 -11.99 1.91
N GLY A 184 -7.52 -12.93 1.00
CA GLY A 184 -6.64 -13.25 -0.12
C GLY A 184 -7.09 -12.40 -1.30
N PHE A 185 -6.39 -11.30 -1.53
CA PHE A 185 -6.63 -10.36 -2.63
C PHE A 185 -6.22 -10.94 -3.99
N TYR A 186 -6.74 -12.08 -4.43
CA TYR A 186 -6.67 -12.49 -5.85
C TYR A 186 -7.79 -13.47 -6.17
N GLN A 187 -9.01 -12.98 -6.42
CA GLN A 187 -10.01 -13.75 -7.15
C GLN A 187 -10.71 -12.88 -8.20
N ASN A 188 -10.54 -13.32 -9.44
CA ASN A 188 -11.18 -12.83 -10.66
C ASN A 188 -12.69 -12.64 -10.48
N THR A 189 -13.16 -11.42 -10.67
CA THR A 189 -14.57 -11.15 -10.98
C THR A 189 -14.80 -11.29 -12.50
N PRO A 190 -15.89 -11.93 -12.95
CA PRO A 190 -16.25 -11.95 -14.36
C PRO A 190 -16.79 -10.56 -14.75
N TYR A 191 -16.06 -9.84 -15.60
CA TYR A 191 -16.55 -8.59 -16.18
C TYR A 191 -17.71 -8.87 -17.16
N PRO A 192 -18.82 -8.12 -17.09
CA PRO A 192 -19.82 -8.13 -18.14
C PRO A 192 -19.24 -7.49 -19.41
N ASN A 193 -19.27 -8.28 -20.47
CA ASN A 193 -18.63 -8.01 -21.75
C ASN A 193 -19.50 -7.06 -22.58
N SER A 194 -19.27 -5.74 -22.51
CA SER A 194 -19.74 -4.80 -23.54
C SER A 194 -19.18 -3.38 -23.36
N MET A 195 -17.98 -3.10 -23.89
CA MET A 195 -17.69 -1.79 -24.50
C MET A 195 -16.41 -1.84 -25.36
N PRO A 196 -16.34 -1.08 -26.47
CA PRO A 196 -15.29 -1.22 -27.48
C PRO A 196 -13.99 -0.49 -27.10
N GLY A 197 -12.89 -1.25 -27.18
CA GLY A 197 -11.49 -0.87 -27.46
C GLY A 197 -11.01 0.55 -27.15
N PHE A 198 -10.33 0.70 -26.01
CA PHE A 198 -9.21 1.65 -25.88
C PHE A 198 -7.93 0.88 -25.51
N PRO A 199 -6.78 1.16 -26.17
CA PRO A 199 -5.53 0.46 -25.87
C PRO A 199 -4.96 0.93 -24.53
N MET A 200 -4.81 -0.01 -23.59
CA MET A 200 -4.16 0.24 -22.30
C MET A 200 -2.63 0.30 -22.49
N PRO A 201 -1.93 1.27 -21.87
CA PRO A 201 -0.47 1.36 -21.96
C PRO A 201 0.20 0.24 -21.14
N MET A 202 1.15 -0.46 -21.77
CA MET A 202 1.99 -1.48 -21.17
C MET A 202 2.94 -0.87 -20.12
N MET A 203 2.92 -1.38 -18.88
CA MET A 203 3.96 -1.06 -17.89
C MET A 203 5.28 -1.78 -18.24
N PRO A 204 6.46 -1.16 -18.01
CA PRO A 204 7.74 -1.80 -18.28
C PRO A 204 8.07 -2.86 -17.24
N ARG A 205 8.53 -4.03 -17.71
CA ARG A 205 9.09 -5.10 -16.89
C ARG A 205 10.44 -4.67 -16.29
N PRO A 206 10.74 -5.00 -15.03
CA PRO A 206 12.08 -4.83 -14.48
C PRO A 206 13.03 -5.87 -15.06
N SER A 207 14.17 -5.40 -15.55
CA SER A 207 15.30 -6.21 -16.01
C SER A 207 16.00 -6.86 -14.82
N PHE A 208 16.33 -8.15 -14.96
CA PHE A 208 17.39 -8.81 -14.18
C PHE A 208 18.73 -8.56 -14.87
#